data_AF-A0A7R9CFH0-F1
#
_entry.id   AF-A0A7R9CFH0-F1
#
_cell.length_a   1.000
_cell.length_b   1.000
_cell.length_c   1.000
_cell.angle_alpha   90.00
_cell.angle_beta   90.00
_cell.angle_gamma   90.00
#
_symmetry.space_group_name_H-M   'P 1'
#
loop_
_entity.id
_entity.type
_entity.pdbx_description
1 polymer ?
#
loop_
_entity_poly.entity_id
_entity_poly.type
_entity_poly.pdbx_seq_one_letter_code
_entity_poly.pdbx_strand_id
1 'polypeptide(L)'
;MASVLCWQEGEGVESPVGRAEQQQTNIARFKQLKVGFRLLGFQDEQVDTVYRILAAILHLGDLEFGEVVTQDNTDNKSRIIDLAPLHRVSKLLGVEPSDLLESLTSNSVVTRGETITRNNTVIEACAARDAMAKGLYGRLFDWMVNQINTLLMFSRACRPLALLSASLKPILWDGEREGERHDVASQPTKVPFRANKNSDEPLAVGLLDIFGFENFPNNSFEQLCINVANEQIQYYFNQHIFTWEQQPLGLLALLDEESRFPRATDRSLIEKFHNNVKSKFYVRPKSNALCFAVHHYAGRVVYQAENFLEKNRNFLPPEVIQLLRQSHRDMVRYLFQCPLTKTGNLYSVSQESPRVTPSMGSDSKVRSYITEAILYTNIRIKIPNLKSQLPKHERYSSIGLASQSRAQQTVSTYFRYSLMDLLQKMVSGTPQFVRCLKPNDTREPRLFDSGKVVKQLRYTGVLETIRIRQNGFSHRLPFADFLKR
;
A
#
# COMPACT_ATOMS: atom_id res chain seq x y z
N MET A 1 0.01 1.12 -1.21
CA MET A 1 0.82 2.31 -0.81
C MET A 1 2.32 2.12 -1.05
N ALA A 2 2.98 1.10 -0.48
CA ALA A 2 4.43 0.93 -0.64
C ALA A 2 4.89 0.63 -2.09
N SER A 3 4.02 0.05 -2.93
CA SER A 3 4.33 -0.27 -4.33
C SER A 3 4.22 0.91 -5.31
N VAL A 4 3.67 2.05 -4.89
CA VAL A 4 3.43 3.23 -5.76
C VAL A 4 4.59 4.24 -5.69
N LEU A 5 5.47 4.08 -4.70
CA LEU A 5 6.41 5.11 -4.28
C LEU A 5 7.86 4.90 -4.75
N CYS A 6 8.17 3.79 -5.41
CA CYS A 6 9.55 3.44 -5.79
C CYS A 6 9.67 3.20 -7.30
N TRP A 7 9.46 4.25 -8.10
CA TRP A 7 10.09 4.37 -9.41
C TRP A 7 11.40 5.13 -9.19
N GLN A 8 12.52 4.42 -9.17
CA GLN A 8 13.86 5.02 -9.24
C GLN A 8 14.31 4.98 -10.70
N GLU A 9 14.51 6.15 -11.30
CA GLU A 9 15.18 6.33 -12.59
C GLU A 9 16.62 5.82 -12.49
N GLY A 10 16.91 4.72 -13.16
CA GLY A 10 18.27 4.32 -13.49
C GLY A 10 18.65 4.93 -14.83
N GLU A 11 19.18 6.16 -14.83
CA GLU A 11 19.81 6.72 -16.03
C GLU A 11 21.16 6.03 -16.27
N GLY A 12 21.12 4.96 -17.06
CA GLY A 12 22.29 4.38 -17.71
C GLY A 12 22.09 4.45 -19.22
N VAL A 13 23.03 5.06 -19.94
CA VAL A 13 23.07 5.04 -21.42
C VAL A 13 23.38 3.60 -21.86
N GLU A 14 22.34 2.79 -22.06
CA GLU A 14 22.47 1.38 -22.41
C GLU A 14 22.94 1.18 -23.86
N SER A 15 23.94 0.30 -24.04
CA SER A 15 24.45 -0.10 -25.36
C SER A 15 23.39 -0.84 -26.19
N PRO A 16 23.46 -0.82 -27.53
CA PRO A 16 22.46 -1.47 -28.41
C PRO A 16 22.29 -2.97 -28.16
N VAL A 17 23.36 -3.65 -27.74
CA VAL A 17 23.37 -5.08 -27.41
C VAL A 17 22.61 -5.34 -26.10
N GLY A 18 22.77 -4.49 -25.09
CA GLY A 18 22.05 -4.59 -23.82
C GLY A 18 20.54 -4.42 -23.96
N ARG A 19 20.09 -3.55 -24.88
CA ARG A 19 18.66 -3.33 -25.15
C ARG A 19 17.96 -4.57 -25.71
N ALA A 20 18.61 -5.31 -26.61
CA ALA A 20 18.04 -6.51 -27.21
C ALA A 20 17.89 -7.65 -26.19
N GLU A 21 18.90 -7.85 -25.34
CA GLU A 21 18.87 -8.85 -24.26
C GLU A 21 17.82 -8.50 -23.19
N GLN A 22 17.72 -7.22 -22.83
CA GLN A 22 16.71 -6.73 -21.89
C GLN A 22 15.29 -6.90 -22.45
N GLN A 23 15.09 -6.63 -23.74
CA GLN A 23 13.81 -6.82 -24.41
C GLN A 23 13.39 -8.30 -24.40
N GLN A 24 14.31 -9.21 -24.73
CA GLN A 24 14.03 -10.65 -24.69
C GLN A 24 13.66 -11.13 -23.28
N THR A 25 14.36 -10.62 -22.26
CA THR A 25 14.07 -10.90 -20.85
C THR A 25 12.68 -10.40 -20.44
N ASN A 26 12.31 -9.20 -20.86
CA ASN A 26 10.98 -8.62 -20.59
C ASN A 26 9.87 -9.44 -21.26
N ILE A 27 10.07 -9.90 -22.49
CA ILE A 27 9.13 -10.78 -23.20
C ILE A 27 8.94 -12.09 -22.43
N ALA A 28 10.03 -12.72 -21.98
CA ALA A 28 9.96 -13.96 -21.21
C ALA A 28 9.20 -13.77 -19.88
N ARG A 29 9.50 -12.71 -19.13
CA ARG A 29 8.79 -12.36 -17.88
C ARG A 29 7.31 -12.09 -18.11
N PHE A 30 6.97 -11.39 -19.20
CA PHE A 30 5.57 -11.12 -19.53
C PHE A 30 4.79 -12.40 -19.89
N LYS A 31 5.43 -13.36 -20.59
CA LYS A 31 4.85 -14.69 -20.83
C LYS A 31 4.60 -15.44 -19.51
N GLN A 32 5.54 -15.40 -18.58
CA GLN A 32 5.37 -16.01 -17.25
C GLN A 32 4.22 -15.36 -16.47
N LEU A 33 4.10 -14.02 -16.52
CA LEU A 33 2.99 -13.29 -15.90
C LEU A 33 1.63 -13.74 -16.45
N LYS A 34 1.50 -13.90 -17.78
CA LYS A 34 0.26 -14.41 -18.41
C LYS A 34 -0.10 -15.81 -17.94
N VAL A 35 0.88 -16.69 -17.81
CA VAL A 35 0.67 -18.03 -17.24
C VAL A 35 0.21 -17.91 -15.79
N GLY A 36 0.81 -17.03 -14.99
CA GLY A 36 0.41 -16.75 -13.61
C GLY A 36 -1.06 -16.33 -13.48
N PHE A 37 -1.54 -15.40 -14.30
CA PHE A 37 -2.95 -15.00 -14.29
C PHE A 37 -3.90 -16.16 -14.58
N ARG A 38 -3.59 -17.00 -15.58
CA ARG A 38 -4.39 -18.18 -15.91
C ARG A 38 -4.41 -19.21 -14.78
N LEU A 39 -3.26 -19.48 -14.16
CA LEU A 39 -3.15 -20.43 -13.06
C LEU A 39 -3.93 -19.97 -11.81
N LEU A 40 -3.96 -18.66 -11.55
CA LEU A 40 -4.73 -18.10 -10.44
C LEU A 40 -6.25 -18.10 -10.71
N GLY A 41 -6.67 -18.22 -11.97
CA GLY A 41 -8.08 -18.23 -12.37
C GLY A 41 -8.65 -16.86 -12.78
N PHE A 42 -7.78 -15.90 -13.15
CA PHE A 42 -8.23 -14.64 -13.73
C PHE A 42 -8.90 -14.88 -15.10
N GLN A 43 -10.00 -14.19 -15.35
CA GLN A 43 -10.68 -14.25 -16.65
C GLN A 43 -9.94 -13.41 -17.69
N ASP A 44 -9.94 -13.84 -18.96
CA ASP A 44 -9.23 -13.13 -20.03
C ASP A 44 -9.75 -11.69 -20.19
N GLU A 45 -11.05 -11.44 -20.01
CA GLU A 45 -11.66 -10.10 -20.03
C GLU A 45 -11.12 -9.18 -18.91
N GLN A 46 -10.91 -9.75 -17.72
CA GLN A 46 -10.34 -9.06 -16.57
C GLN A 46 -8.89 -8.67 -16.85
N VAL A 47 -8.10 -9.61 -17.40
CA VAL A 47 -6.70 -9.38 -17.76
C VAL A 47 -6.56 -8.36 -18.88
N ASP A 48 -7.42 -8.41 -19.91
CA ASP A 48 -7.47 -7.40 -20.97
C ASP A 48 -7.73 -6.00 -20.38
N THR A 49 -8.66 -5.91 -19.42
CA THR A 49 -8.97 -4.62 -18.79
C THR A 49 -7.81 -4.10 -17.94
N VAL A 50 -7.06 -4.97 -17.26
CA VAL A 50 -5.81 -4.60 -16.56
C VAL A 50 -4.82 -3.99 -17.54
N TYR A 51 -4.58 -4.64 -18.69
CA TYR A 51 -3.68 -4.12 -19.72
C TYR A 51 -4.15 -2.80 -20.33
N ARG A 52 -5.47 -2.62 -20.53
CA ARG A 52 -6.03 -1.36 -21.02
C ARG A 52 -5.77 -0.19 -20.07
N ILE A 53 -5.96 -0.40 -18.77
CA ILE A 53 -5.71 0.65 -17.77
C ILE A 53 -4.20 0.97 -17.71
N LEU A 54 -3.34 -0.04 -17.76
CA LEU A 54 -1.88 0.18 -17.81
C LEU A 54 -1.47 0.93 -19.08
N ALA A 55 -2.02 0.58 -20.24
CA ALA A 55 -1.77 1.30 -21.49
C ALA A 55 -2.30 2.74 -21.44
N ALA A 56 -3.44 2.98 -20.79
CA ALA A 56 -3.98 4.31 -20.58
C ALA A 56 -3.06 5.15 -19.68
N ILE A 57 -2.48 4.56 -18.63
CA ILE A 57 -1.51 5.25 -17.76
C ILE A 57 -0.26 5.65 -18.56
N LEU A 58 0.24 4.78 -19.44
CA LEU A 58 1.38 5.11 -20.30
C LEU A 58 1.05 6.29 -21.23
N HIS A 59 -0.10 6.24 -21.92
CA HIS A 59 -0.53 7.34 -22.79
C HIS A 59 -0.91 8.62 -22.04
N LEU A 60 -1.31 8.53 -20.76
CA LEU A 60 -1.43 9.71 -19.91
C LEU A 60 -0.07 10.37 -19.74
N GLY A 61 1.01 9.60 -19.53
CA GLY A 61 2.37 10.13 -19.40
C GLY A 61 2.87 10.86 -20.65
N ASP A 62 2.38 10.50 -21.83
CA ASP A 62 2.69 11.18 -23.11
C ASP A 62 1.98 12.55 -23.26
N LEU A 63 1.08 12.94 -22.35
CA LEU A 63 0.37 14.21 -22.45
C LEU A 63 1.27 15.39 -22.06
N GLU A 64 1.43 16.32 -23.00
CA GLU A 64 2.13 17.58 -22.82
C GLU A 64 1.15 18.76 -22.74
N PHE A 65 1.42 19.66 -21.78
CA PHE A 65 0.62 20.85 -21.55
C PHE A 65 1.41 22.11 -21.92
N GLY A 66 0.74 23.06 -22.57
CA GLY A 66 1.26 24.38 -22.90
C GLY A 66 0.37 25.49 -22.36
N GLU A 67 0.93 26.69 -22.26
CA GLU A 67 0.19 27.89 -21.85
C GLU A 67 -0.66 28.43 -23.01
N VAL A 68 -1.82 29.01 -22.68
CA VAL A 68 -2.64 29.78 -23.62
C VAL A 68 -2.34 31.26 -23.44
N VAL A 69 -1.71 31.87 -24.44
CA VAL A 69 -1.47 33.32 -24.44
C VAL A 69 -2.76 34.04 -24.82
N THR A 70 -3.54 34.46 -23.83
CA THR A 70 -4.68 35.38 -24.03
C THR A 70 -4.21 36.83 -23.99
N GLN A 71 -4.82 37.71 -24.80
CA GLN A 71 -4.45 39.13 -24.92
C GLN A 71 -4.44 39.89 -23.58
N ASP A 72 -5.18 39.41 -22.57
CA ASP A 72 -5.32 40.08 -21.28
C ASP A 72 -4.39 39.53 -20.17
N ASN A 73 -3.50 38.54 -20.45
CA ASN A 73 -2.51 37.96 -19.51
C ASN A 73 -3.02 37.63 -18.08
N THR A 74 -4.33 37.53 -17.88
CA THR A 74 -4.99 37.41 -16.57
C THR A 74 -5.55 36.01 -16.32
N ASP A 75 -5.63 35.17 -17.36
CA ASP A 75 -6.14 33.81 -17.28
C ASP A 75 -4.99 32.83 -17.52
N ASN A 76 -4.42 32.27 -16.44
CA ASN A 76 -3.31 31.31 -16.49
C ASN A 76 -3.79 29.93 -16.98
N LYS A 77 -4.37 29.88 -18.17
CA LYS A 77 -5.02 28.72 -18.74
C LYS A 77 -4.02 27.77 -19.38
N SER A 78 -4.07 26.51 -19.01
CA SER A 78 -3.37 25.43 -19.70
C SER A 78 -4.18 24.87 -20.88
N ARG A 79 -3.46 24.34 -21.87
CA ARG A 79 -4.02 23.54 -22.96
C ARG A 79 -3.14 22.31 -23.22
N ILE A 80 -3.73 21.25 -23.76
CA ILE A 80 -2.97 20.08 -24.23
C ILE A 80 -2.40 20.40 -25.62
N ILE A 81 -1.12 20.09 -25.84
CA ILE A 81 -0.41 20.35 -27.10
C ILE A 81 -0.82 19.32 -28.16
N ASP A 82 -0.73 18.03 -27.82
CA ASP A 82 -1.13 16.91 -28.69
C ASP A 82 -2.36 16.19 -28.13
N LEU A 83 -3.45 16.17 -28.92
CA LEU A 83 -4.69 15.49 -28.56
C LEU A 83 -4.67 13.99 -28.90
N ALA A 84 -3.67 13.49 -29.64
CA ALA A 84 -3.62 12.09 -30.02
C ALA A 84 -3.50 11.13 -28.81
N PRO A 85 -2.60 11.36 -27.82
CA PRO A 85 -2.58 10.56 -26.58
C PRO A 85 -3.89 10.70 -25.79
N LEU A 86 -4.48 11.90 -25.75
CA LEU A 86 -5.76 12.16 -25.06
C LEU A 86 -6.88 11.25 -25.60
N HIS A 87 -7.02 11.19 -26.93
CA HIS A 87 -8.02 10.32 -27.58
C HIS A 87 -7.74 8.83 -27.32
N ARG A 88 -6.47 8.41 -27.28
CA ARG A 88 -6.10 7.02 -26.91
C ARG A 88 -6.51 6.69 -25.48
N VAL A 89 -6.22 7.58 -24.52
CA VAL A 89 -6.60 7.44 -23.11
C VAL A 89 -8.13 7.37 -22.97
N SER A 90 -8.85 8.30 -23.59
CA SER A 90 -10.31 8.33 -23.61
C SER A 90 -10.91 7.00 -24.09
N LYS A 91 -10.41 6.46 -25.22
CA LYS A 91 -10.87 5.18 -25.76
C LYS A 91 -10.56 3.99 -24.85
N LEU A 92 -9.38 3.97 -24.23
CA LEU A 92 -8.96 2.89 -23.35
C LEU A 92 -9.74 2.88 -22.03
N LEU A 93 -9.95 4.05 -21.43
CA LEU A 93 -10.71 4.22 -20.19
C LEU A 93 -12.22 4.26 -20.42
N GLY A 94 -12.68 4.45 -21.67
CA GLY A 94 -14.08 4.56 -22.02
C GLY A 94 -14.75 5.82 -21.45
N VAL A 95 -14.07 6.96 -21.52
CA VAL A 95 -14.57 8.28 -21.07
C VAL A 95 -14.60 9.25 -22.26
N GLU A 96 -15.44 10.27 -22.21
CA GLU A 96 -15.52 11.25 -23.30
C GLU A 96 -14.22 12.10 -23.37
N PRO A 97 -13.63 12.35 -24.56
CA PRO A 97 -12.41 13.14 -24.68
C PRO A 97 -12.54 14.58 -24.17
N SER A 98 -13.71 15.22 -24.36
CA SER A 98 -13.96 16.59 -23.89
C SER A 98 -13.91 16.68 -22.37
N ASP A 99 -14.55 15.72 -21.70
CA ASP A 99 -14.66 15.69 -20.25
C ASP A 99 -13.31 15.32 -19.62
N LEU A 100 -12.54 14.45 -20.30
CA LEU A 100 -11.16 14.16 -19.92
C LEU A 100 -10.27 15.40 -20.02
N LEU A 101 -10.39 16.18 -21.10
CA LEU A 101 -9.66 17.43 -21.25
C LEU A 101 -10.01 18.40 -20.12
N GLU A 102 -11.30 18.66 -19.90
CA GLU A 102 -11.78 19.58 -18.87
C GLU A 102 -11.32 19.15 -17.47
N SER A 103 -11.37 17.85 -17.15
CA SER A 103 -10.93 17.33 -15.85
C SER A 103 -9.44 17.53 -15.54
N LEU A 104 -8.60 17.71 -16.58
CA LEU A 104 -7.16 17.93 -16.44
C LEU A 104 -6.82 19.42 -16.47
N THR A 105 -7.52 20.21 -17.30
CA THR A 105 -7.22 21.64 -17.50
C THR A 105 -8.01 22.58 -16.59
N SER A 106 -8.99 22.08 -15.85
CA SER A 106 -9.85 22.88 -14.98
C SER A 106 -10.05 22.21 -13.62
N ASN A 107 -10.33 23.03 -12.61
CA ASN A 107 -10.64 22.61 -11.25
C ASN A 107 -11.87 23.39 -10.77
N SER A 108 -12.80 22.70 -10.12
CA SER A 108 -14.04 23.26 -9.62
C SER A 108 -14.10 23.19 -8.10
N VAL A 109 -14.37 24.33 -7.46
CA VAL A 109 -14.54 24.39 -6.00
C VAL A 109 -15.96 24.83 -5.67
N VAL A 110 -16.70 23.97 -4.97
CA VAL A 110 -18.04 24.27 -4.50
C VAL A 110 -17.95 25.06 -3.19
N THR A 111 -18.30 26.35 -3.24
CA THR A 111 -18.31 27.21 -2.06
C THR A 111 -19.72 27.75 -1.85
N ARG A 112 -20.32 27.48 -0.68
CA ARG A 112 -21.65 28.00 -0.29
C ARG A 112 -22.78 27.69 -1.29
N GLY A 113 -22.68 26.57 -2.01
CA GLY A 113 -23.69 26.14 -2.99
C GLY A 113 -23.41 26.60 -4.42
N GLU A 114 -22.41 27.46 -4.65
CA GLU A 114 -21.97 27.88 -5.98
C GLU A 114 -20.74 27.07 -6.40
N THR A 115 -20.74 26.60 -7.65
CA THR A 115 -19.58 25.89 -8.24
C THR A 115 -18.74 26.90 -9.01
N ILE A 116 -17.55 27.19 -8.49
CA ILE A 116 -16.60 28.11 -9.12
C ILE A 116 -15.61 27.26 -9.92
N THR A 117 -15.66 27.34 -11.26
CA THR A 117 -14.67 26.70 -12.14
C THR A 117 -13.51 27.65 -12.37
N ARG A 118 -12.29 27.15 -12.14
CA ARG A 118 -11.03 27.84 -12.38
C ARG A 118 -10.17 27.04 -13.35
N ASN A 119 -9.48 27.71 -14.25
CA ASN A 119 -8.50 27.07 -15.13
C ASN A 119 -7.22 26.69 -14.35
N ASN A 120 -6.70 25.50 -14.63
CA ASN A 120 -5.43 25.03 -14.09
C ASN A 120 -4.27 25.64 -14.89
N THR A 121 -3.23 26.05 -14.16
CA THR A 121 -1.90 26.32 -14.74
C THR A 121 -1.29 25.04 -15.32
N VAL A 122 -0.22 25.17 -16.12
CA VAL A 122 0.50 24.00 -16.67
C VAL A 122 0.99 23.07 -15.55
N ILE A 123 1.50 23.63 -14.45
CA ILE A 123 1.99 22.85 -13.31
C ILE A 123 0.83 22.10 -12.62
N GLU A 124 -0.31 22.78 -12.40
CA GLU A 124 -1.50 22.16 -11.80
C GLU A 124 -2.08 21.06 -12.71
N ALA A 125 -2.09 21.26 -14.03
CA ALA A 125 -2.56 20.27 -15.01
C ALA A 125 -1.64 19.03 -15.08
N CYS A 126 -0.31 19.22 -15.04
CA CYS A 126 0.66 18.13 -14.91
C CYS A 126 0.43 17.35 -13.61
N ALA A 127 0.22 18.05 -12.48
CA ALA A 127 -0.07 17.42 -11.20
C ALA A 127 -1.40 16.63 -11.24
N ALA A 128 -2.43 17.16 -11.90
CA ALA A 128 -3.71 16.47 -12.08
C ALA A 128 -3.56 15.18 -12.91
N ARG A 129 -2.81 15.23 -14.01
CA ARG A 129 -2.45 14.05 -14.84
C ARG A 129 -1.73 13.00 -14.01
N ASP A 130 -0.71 13.41 -13.25
CA ASP A 130 0.10 12.49 -12.44
C ASP A 130 -0.71 11.89 -11.30
N ALA A 131 -1.58 12.68 -10.67
CA ALA A 131 -2.54 12.20 -9.68
C ALA A 131 -3.53 11.20 -10.26
N MET A 132 -4.05 11.46 -11.47
CA MET A 132 -4.91 10.53 -12.21
C MET A 132 -4.21 9.19 -12.48
N ALA A 133 -2.96 9.23 -12.97
CA ALA A 133 -2.16 8.03 -13.22
C ALA A 133 -1.90 7.23 -11.93
N LYS A 134 -1.47 7.90 -10.86
CA LYS A 134 -1.26 7.28 -9.52
C LYS A 134 -2.56 6.69 -8.97
N GLY A 135 -3.68 7.39 -9.12
CA GLY A 135 -5.00 6.96 -8.66
C GLY A 135 -5.51 5.73 -9.41
N LEU A 136 -5.35 5.70 -10.74
CA LEU A 136 -5.68 4.54 -11.58
C LEU A 136 -4.83 3.32 -11.20
N TYR A 137 -3.51 3.49 -11.13
CA TYR A 137 -2.59 2.40 -10.81
C TYR A 137 -2.83 1.85 -9.40
N GLY A 138 -2.96 2.74 -8.39
CA GLY A 138 -3.19 2.35 -7.01
C GLY A 138 -4.46 1.55 -6.82
N ARG A 139 -5.59 2.02 -7.37
CA ARG A 139 -6.87 1.30 -7.29
C ARG A 139 -6.86 0.01 -8.09
N LEU A 140 -6.23 -0.02 -9.27
CA LEU A 140 -6.05 -1.24 -10.06
C LEU A 140 -5.25 -2.29 -9.28
N PHE A 141 -4.17 -1.88 -8.63
CA PHE A 141 -3.34 -2.76 -7.81
C PHE A 141 -4.14 -3.33 -6.63
N ASP A 142 -4.87 -2.49 -5.89
CA ASP A 142 -5.72 -2.95 -4.80
C ASP A 142 -6.80 -3.93 -5.26
N TRP A 143 -7.40 -3.68 -6.43
CA TRP A 143 -8.36 -4.58 -7.03
C TRP A 143 -7.70 -5.92 -7.38
N MET A 144 -6.52 -5.93 -8.00
CA MET A 144 -5.80 -7.17 -8.31
C MET A 144 -5.51 -7.98 -7.04
N VAL A 145 -5.06 -7.32 -5.96
CA VAL A 145 -4.83 -7.98 -4.66
C VAL A 145 -6.12 -8.57 -4.09
N ASN A 146 -7.23 -7.82 -4.12
CA ASN A 146 -8.53 -8.31 -3.66
C ASN A 146 -9.02 -9.51 -4.49
N GLN A 147 -8.79 -9.50 -5.80
CA GLN A 147 -9.14 -10.64 -6.65
C GLN A 147 -8.27 -11.86 -6.37
N ILE A 148 -6.95 -11.69 -6.22
CA ILE A 148 -6.04 -12.78 -5.82
C ILE A 148 -6.50 -13.38 -4.50
N ASN A 149 -6.81 -12.55 -3.50
CA ASN A 149 -7.29 -13.02 -2.20
C ASN A 149 -8.60 -13.81 -2.32
N THR A 150 -9.53 -13.35 -3.16
CA THR A 150 -10.81 -14.03 -3.42
C THR A 150 -10.59 -15.41 -4.08
N LEU A 151 -9.74 -15.46 -5.11
CA LEU A 151 -9.43 -16.69 -5.84
C LEU A 151 -8.67 -17.71 -4.97
N LEU A 152 -7.74 -17.25 -4.13
CA LEU A 152 -7.05 -18.09 -3.16
C LEU A 152 -7.98 -18.61 -2.05
N MET A 153 -8.95 -17.82 -1.60
CA MET A 153 -9.97 -18.27 -0.64
C MET A 153 -10.89 -19.35 -1.22
N PHE A 154 -11.35 -19.17 -2.47
CA PHE A 154 -12.18 -20.16 -3.14
C PHE A 154 -11.46 -21.52 -3.27
N SER A 155 -10.15 -21.51 -3.54
CA SER A 155 -9.33 -22.73 -3.57
C SER A 155 -9.26 -23.48 -2.24
N ARG A 156 -9.46 -22.79 -1.11
CA ARG A 156 -9.52 -23.39 0.24
C ARG A 156 -10.90 -23.99 0.56
N ALA A 157 -11.97 -23.34 0.11
CA ALA A 157 -13.35 -23.83 0.31
C ALA A 157 -13.70 -25.03 -0.60
N CYS A 158 -13.04 -25.15 -1.76
CA CYS A 158 -13.30 -26.19 -2.76
C CYS A 158 -12.29 -27.35 -2.73
N ARG A 159 -11.74 -27.70 -1.56
CA ARG A 159 -11.16 -29.04 -1.37
C ARG A 159 -12.26 -29.96 -0.84
N PRO A 160 -12.80 -30.91 -1.63
CA PRO A 160 -13.37 -32.10 -1.01
C PRO A 160 -12.26 -32.72 -0.17
N LEU A 161 -12.47 -32.85 1.13
CA LEU A 161 -11.57 -33.52 2.08
C LEU A 161 -11.40 -35.03 1.82
N ALA A 162 -11.75 -35.52 0.64
CA ALA A 162 -11.57 -36.90 0.21
C ALA A 162 -11.39 -36.93 -1.31
N LEU A 163 -10.18 -37.25 -1.79
CA LEU A 163 -9.85 -37.91 -3.09
C LEU A 163 -8.46 -37.57 -3.69
N LEU A 164 -7.58 -36.83 -2.99
CA LEU A 164 -6.19 -36.61 -3.46
C LEU A 164 -5.10 -37.29 -2.61
N SER A 165 -5.43 -38.39 -1.92
CA SER A 165 -4.42 -39.28 -1.31
C SER A 165 -3.97 -40.41 -2.26
N ALA A 166 -4.48 -40.49 -3.48
CA ALA A 166 -4.17 -41.58 -4.40
C ALA A 166 -3.88 -41.07 -5.81
N SER A 167 -2.66 -40.57 -6.06
CA SER A 167 -1.92 -40.70 -7.33
C SER A 167 -0.77 -39.69 -7.43
N LEU A 168 0.19 -39.77 -6.52
CA LEU A 168 1.57 -39.35 -6.79
C LEU A 168 2.47 -40.41 -6.17
N LYS A 169 2.83 -41.43 -6.96
CA LYS A 169 3.93 -42.33 -6.61
C LYS A 169 5.22 -41.51 -6.69
N PRO A 170 6.03 -41.42 -5.62
CA PRO A 170 7.34 -40.80 -5.72
C PRO A 170 8.21 -41.62 -6.67
N ILE A 171 8.87 -40.93 -7.60
CA ILE A 171 9.89 -41.49 -8.48
C ILE A 171 11.05 -41.95 -7.59
N LEU A 172 11.32 -43.26 -7.64
CA LEU A 172 12.46 -43.92 -7.00
C LEU A 172 13.73 -43.54 -7.77
N TRP A 173 14.68 -42.90 -7.09
CA TRP A 173 16.04 -42.69 -7.60
C TRP A 173 16.91 -43.79 -6.99
N ASP A 174 17.19 -44.84 -7.76
CA ASP A 174 18.10 -45.92 -7.38
C ASP A 174 19.55 -45.48 -7.58
N GLY A 175 20.32 -45.55 -6.51
CA GLY A 175 21.74 -45.23 -6.47
C GLY A 175 22.41 -45.83 -5.24
N GLU A 176 22.54 -47.16 -5.23
CA GLU A 176 23.36 -47.92 -4.28
C GLU A 176 24.86 -47.58 -4.43
N ARG A 177 25.54 -47.24 -3.33
CA ARG A 177 26.57 -48.09 -2.70
C ARG A 177 27.10 -47.51 -1.39
N GLU A 178 26.74 -48.23 -0.33
CA GLU A 178 27.52 -48.75 0.82
C GLU A 178 28.56 -47.87 1.56
N GLY A 179 28.34 -47.78 2.88
CA GLY A 179 29.29 -47.31 3.88
C GLY A 179 28.66 -47.31 5.28
N GLU A 180 28.61 -48.49 5.90
CA GLU A 180 28.00 -48.81 7.19
C GLU A 180 28.43 -47.91 8.37
N ARG A 181 27.47 -47.49 9.22
CA ARG A 181 27.56 -47.58 10.69
C ARG A 181 26.24 -47.25 11.42
N HIS A 182 25.66 -48.31 11.98
CA HIS A 182 24.82 -48.47 13.18
C HIS A 182 23.82 -47.38 13.63
N ASP A 183 22.56 -47.82 13.64
CA ASP A 183 21.33 -47.21 14.15
C ASP A 183 21.30 -46.89 15.65
N VAL A 184 20.69 -45.74 15.99
CA VAL A 184 19.64 -45.66 17.03
C VAL A 184 18.58 -44.65 16.58
N ALA A 185 17.39 -45.15 16.30
CA ALA A 185 16.22 -44.38 15.89
C ALA A 185 15.79 -43.37 16.98
N SER A 186 15.68 -42.09 16.62
CA SER A 186 14.95 -41.09 17.41
C SER A 186 13.86 -40.46 16.55
N GLN A 187 12.61 -40.69 16.97
CA GLN A 187 11.39 -40.15 16.39
C GLN A 187 11.42 -38.60 16.41
N PRO A 188 10.78 -37.91 15.45
CA PRO A 188 10.68 -36.46 15.48
C PRO A 188 9.82 -36.04 16.69
N THR A 189 10.45 -35.41 17.67
CA THR A 189 9.78 -34.95 18.90
C THR A 189 8.81 -33.81 18.58
N LYS A 190 7.50 -34.11 18.72
CA LYS A 190 6.42 -33.12 18.75
C LYS A 190 6.66 -32.16 19.91
N VAL A 191 6.97 -30.91 19.59
CA VAL A 191 6.93 -29.80 20.54
C VAL A 191 5.48 -29.63 21.01
N PRO A 192 5.15 -29.59 22.32
CA PRO A 192 3.76 -29.46 22.75
C PRO A 192 3.31 -28.02 22.52
N PHE A 193 2.67 -27.79 21.39
CA PHE A 193 1.86 -26.60 21.15
C PHE A 193 0.75 -26.60 22.18
N ARG A 194 0.69 -25.59 23.05
CA ARG A 194 -0.46 -25.37 23.92
C ARG A 194 -1.59 -24.83 23.05
N ALA A 195 -2.22 -25.74 22.30
CA ALA A 195 -3.46 -25.46 21.60
C ALA A 195 -4.47 -24.99 22.65
N ASN A 196 -4.91 -23.76 22.51
CA ASN A 196 -6.08 -23.28 23.22
C ASN A 196 -7.23 -24.23 22.84
N LYS A 197 -7.74 -25.02 23.79
CA LYS A 197 -8.74 -26.09 23.55
C LYS A 197 -10.12 -25.56 23.11
N ASN A 198 -10.24 -24.29 22.71
CA ASN A 198 -11.50 -23.62 22.37
C ASN A 198 -11.43 -22.70 21.14
N SER A 199 -10.64 -23.02 20.12
CA SER A 199 -10.76 -22.33 18.83
C SER A 199 -10.49 -23.29 17.67
N ASP A 200 -11.52 -23.63 16.91
CA ASP A 200 -11.45 -24.27 15.58
C ASP A 200 -10.76 -23.39 14.52
N GLU A 201 -9.95 -22.40 14.93
CA GLU A 201 -9.21 -21.57 14.00
C GLU A 201 -7.98 -22.31 13.47
N PRO A 202 -7.82 -22.41 12.14
CA PRO A 202 -6.67 -23.06 11.55
C PRO A 202 -5.39 -22.32 11.91
N LEU A 203 -4.33 -23.07 12.25
CA LEU A 203 -3.00 -22.51 12.43
C LEU A 203 -2.58 -21.76 11.15
N ALA A 204 -2.11 -20.53 11.31
CA ALA A 204 -1.65 -19.68 10.21
C ALA A 204 -0.19 -19.28 10.40
N VAL A 205 0.56 -19.25 9.30
CA VAL A 205 1.92 -18.70 9.24
C VAL A 205 1.86 -17.40 8.43
N GLY A 206 2.18 -16.28 9.08
CA GLY A 206 2.32 -14.99 8.42
C GLY A 206 3.76 -14.75 7.98
N LEU A 207 3.96 -14.47 6.69
CA LEU A 207 5.24 -14.02 6.15
C LEU A 207 5.16 -12.52 5.92
N LEU A 208 6.03 -11.76 6.59
CA LEU A 208 6.14 -10.32 6.43
C LEU A 208 7.37 -9.98 5.59
N ASP A 209 7.13 -9.61 4.33
CA ASP A 209 8.16 -9.10 3.42
C ASP A 209 7.99 -7.58 3.29
N ILE A 210 8.92 -6.83 3.88
CA ILE A 210 8.89 -5.36 3.90
C ILE A 210 10.25 -4.81 3.54
N PHE A 211 10.26 -3.57 3.08
CA PHE A 211 11.49 -2.81 2.88
C PHE A 211 12.27 -2.72 4.20
N GLY A 212 13.56 -3.04 4.14
CA GLY A 212 14.49 -2.82 5.24
C GLY A 212 14.76 -1.32 5.45
N PHE A 213 15.47 -1.00 6.53
CA PHE A 213 15.89 0.38 6.80
C PHE A 213 16.72 0.96 5.64
N GLU A 214 16.36 2.15 5.16
CA GLU A 214 16.99 2.83 4.02
C GLU A 214 17.67 4.12 4.44
N ASN A 215 18.87 4.37 3.91
CA ASN A 215 19.58 5.64 4.09
C ASN A 215 20.40 5.92 2.83
N PHE A 216 19.81 6.69 1.93
CA PHE A 216 20.42 7.15 0.68
C PHE A 216 21.02 8.55 0.83
N PRO A 217 21.81 9.03 -0.15
CA PRO A 217 22.26 10.42 -0.18
C PRO A 217 21.10 11.42 -0.13
N ASN A 218 19.99 11.10 -0.81
CA ASN A 218 18.76 11.88 -0.84
C ASN A 218 17.59 11.02 -0.37
N ASN A 219 17.13 11.24 0.87
CA ASN A 219 15.95 10.54 1.42
C ASN A 219 14.74 11.47 1.36
N SER A 220 13.60 10.98 0.88
CA SER A 220 12.36 11.74 0.83
C SER A 220 11.29 11.13 1.76
N PHE A 221 10.02 11.48 1.53
CA PHE A 221 8.89 11.06 2.36
C PHE A 221 8.73 9.53 2.41
N GLU A 222 9.05 8.86 1.30
CA GLU A 222 9.03 7.41 1.14
C GLU A 222 9.97 6.72 2.13
N GLN A 223 11.23 7.17 2.18
CA GLN A 223 12.23 6.66 3.12
C GLN A 223 11.83 6.95 4.56
N LEU A 224 11.20 8.09 4.85
CA LEU A 224 10.69 8.38 6.19
C LEU A 224 9.64 7.34 6.60
N CYS A 225 8.67 7.03 5.74
CA CYS A 225 7.67 5.98 6.01
C CYS A 225 8.32 4.60 6.21
N ILE A 226 9.28 4.21 5.36
CA ILE A 226 10.01 2.94 5.47
C ILE A 226 10.75 2.85 6.80
N ASN A 227 11.50 3.90 7.17
CA ASN A 227 12.30 3.93 8.38
C ASN A 227 11.44 3.98 9.64
N VAL A 228 10.32 4.71 9.62
CA VAL A 228 9.33 4.69 10.70
C VAL A 228 8.75 3.30 10.88
N ALA A 229 8.36 2.59 9.81
CA ALA A 229 7.86 1.22 9.91
C ALA A 229 8.89 0.27 10.54
N ASN A 230 10.15 0.35 10.08
CA ASN A 230 11.25 -0.45 10.62
C ASN A 230 11.50 -0.15 12.11
N GLU A 231 11.47 1.12 12.50
CA GLU A 231 11.65 1.53 13.90
C GLU A 231 10.53 1.00 14.80
N GLN A 232 9.27 1.07 14.35
CA GLN A 232 8.13 0.53 15.10
C GLN A 232 8.20 -1.00 15.26
N ILE A 233 8.56 -1.73 14.19
CA ILE A 233 8.72 -3.19 14.25
C ILE A 233 9.92 -3.58 15.13
N GLN A 234 11.03 -2.82 15.06
CA GLN A 234 12.18 -3.04 15.92
C GLN A 234 11.86 -2.74 17.39
N TYR A 235 11.09 -1.70 17.68
CA TYR A 235 10.63 -1.41 19.03
C TYR A 235 9.76 -2.55 19.56
N TYR A 236 8.80 -3.02 18.76
CA TYR A 236 7.96 -4.17 19.10
C TYR A 236 8.77 -5.41 19.48
N PHE A 237 9.88 -5.67 18.77
CA PHE A 237 10.78 -6.76 19.12
C PHE A 237 11.43 -6.58 20.50
N ASN A 238 11.82 -5.35 20.83
CA ASN A 238 12.54 -5.05 22.07
C ASN A 238 11.64 -4.97 23.31
N GLN A 239 10.32 -4.74 23.17
CA GLN A 239 9.40 -4.67 24.30
C GLN A 239 8.15 -5.53 24.08
N HIS A 240 7.86 -6.44 25.03
CA HIS A 240 6.51 -6.97 25.16
C HIS A 240 5.58 -5.80 25.50
N ILE A 241 4.69 -5.48 24.56
CA ILE A 241 3.81 -4.32 24.49
C ILE A 241 3.16 -3.95 25.83
N PHE A 242 3.16 -2.65 26.17
CA PHE A 242 1.99 -1.85 26.58
C PHE A 242 2.39 -0.40 26.91
N THR A 243 2.41 0.51 25.93
CA THR A 243 2.17 1.98 26.07
C THR A 243 2.25 2.68 24.71
N TRP A 244 1.35 2.36 23.78
CA TRP A 244 1.37 2.98 22.43
C TRP A 244 0.19 3.91 22.17
N GLU A 245 -0.89 3.80 22.95
CA GLU A 245 -2.14 4.55 22.69
C GLU A 245 -2.13 6.02 23.17
N GLN A 246 -1.05 6.52 23.79
CA GLN A 246 -1.12 7.83 24.47
C GLN A 246 0.04 8.81 24.24
N GLN A 247 0.92 8.61 23.26
CA GLN A 247 2.02 9.56 23.04
C GLN A 247 1.72 10.58 21.90
N PRO A 248 1.95 11.89 22.14
CA PRO A 248 1.39 13.00 21.37
C PRO A 248 2.14 13.29 20.06
N LEU A 249 1.40 13.83 19.08
CA LEU A 249 1.87 14.74 18.01
C LEU A 249 3.26 14.45 17.41
N GLY A 250 3.42 13.31 16.73
CA GLY A 250 4.63 12.99 15.96
C GLY A 250 4.76 13.79 14.66
N LEU A 251 5.89 13.62 13.94
CA LEU A 251 6.16 14.26 12.65
C LEU A 251 5.02 14.08 11.64
N LEU A 252 4.43 12.88 11.58
CA LEU A 252 3.32 12.57 10.69
C LEU A 252 2.03 13.36 11.01
N ALA A 253 1.78 13.65 12.29
CA ALA A 253 0.60 14.42 12.69
C ALA A 253 0.73 15.90 12.29
N LEU A 254 1.92 16.48 12.50
CA LEU A 254 2.23 17.84 12.04
C LEU A 254 2.15 17.93 10.51
N LEU A 255 2.64 16.91 9.80
CA LEU A 255 2.51 16.79 8.35
C LEU A 255 1.04 16.74 7.90
N ASP A 256 0.19 15.99 8.60
CA ASP A 256 -1.25 15.89 8.30
C ASP A 256 -2.01 17.18 8.57
N GLU A 257 -1.65 17.90 9.62
CA GLU A 257 -2.20 19.22 9.90
C GLU A 257 -1.81 20.22 8.81
N GLU A 258 -0.53 20.27 8.45
CA GLU A 258 -0.02 21.18 7.44
C GLU A 258 -0.56 20.85 6.03
N SER A 259 -0.72 19.56 5.73
CA SER A 259 -1.30 19.09 4.46
C SER A 259 -2.73 19.57 4.24
N ARG A 260 -3.49 19.81 5.31
CA ARG A 260 -4.88 20.29 5.24
C ARG A 260 -4.99 21.81 5.07
N PHE A 261 -3.89 22.55 5.22
CA PHE A 261 -3.90 24.00 5.12
C PHE A 261 -3.82 24.44 3.64
N PRO A 262 -4.78 25.22 3.10
CA PRO A 262 -4.90 25.50 1.65
C PRO A 262 -3.74 26.27 1.01
N ARG A 263 -2.81 26.82 1.80
CA ARG A 263 -1.64 27.57 1.34
C ARG A 263 -0.33 27.14 2.01
N ALA A 264 -0.31 25.96 2.60
CA ALA A 264 0.91 25.44 3.20
C ALA A 264 1.94 25.07 2.13
N THR A 265 3.21 25.31 2.46
CA THR A 265 4.38 25.03 1.63
C THR A 265 5.32 24.09 2.40
N ASP A 266 6.20 23.37 1.70
CA ASP A 266 7.18 22.51 2.39
C ASP A 266 8.09 23.32 3.33
N ARG A 267 8.27 24.61 3.06
CA ARG A 267 8.96 25.54 3.95
C ARG A 267 8.19 25.78 5.26
N SER A 268 6.90 26.06 5.18
CA SER A 268 6.06 26.24 6.39
C SER A 268 5.98 24.95 7.21
N LEU A 269 5.96 23.79 6.55
CA LEU A 269 6.06 22.48 7.19
C LEU A 269 7.36 22.33 7.99
N ILE A 270 8.50 22.65 7.39
CA ILE A 270 9.81 22.50 8.04
C ILE A 270 10.01 23.47 9.20
N GLU A 271 9.55 24.72 9.04
CA GLU A 271 9.51 25.67 10.16
C GLU A 271 8.65 25.12 11.31
N LYS A 272 7.50 24.52 11.00
CA LYS A 272 6.64 23.87 11.98
C LYS A 272 7.33 22.70 12.66
N PHE A 273 8.04 21.84 11.93
CA PHE A 273 8.83 20.75 12.53
C PHE A 273 9.92 21.30 13.45
N HIS A 274 10.70 22.28 13.00
CA HIS A 274 11.78 22.87 13.79
C HIS A 274 11.30 23.56 15.07
N ASN A 275 10.11 24.15 15.05
CA ASN A 275 9.55 24.87 16.20
C ASN A 275 8.83 23.95 17.20
N ASN A 276 8.19 22.88 16.73
CA ASN A 276 7.34 22.03 17.56
C ASN A 276 8.02 20.73 18.05
N VAL A 277 8.98 20.19 17.30
CA VAL A 277 9.60 18.89 17.64
C VAL A 277 10.75 19.10 18.61
N LYS A 278 10.49 18.91 19.90
CA LYS A 278 11.48 18.94 20.98
C LYS A 278 11.92 17.51 21.33
N SER A 279 12.96 17.01 20.68
CA SER A 279 13.51 15.68 20.93
C SER A 279 15.03 15.64 20.71
N LYS A 280 15.73 14.87 21.55
CA LYS A 280 17.18 14.59 21.38
C LYS A 280 17.49 13.84 20.09
N PHE A 281 16.49 13.17 19.50
CA PHE A 281 16.63 12.42 18.26
C PHE A 281 16.32 13.26 17.02
N TYR A 282 15.73 14.45 17.18
CA TYR A 282 15.47 15.36 16.07
C TYR A 282 16.62 16.36 15.93
N VAL A 283 17.13 16.52 14.72
CA VAL A 283 18.25 17.41 14.42
C VAL A 283 17.81 18.43 13.39
N ARG A 284 17.83 19.69 13.81
CA ARG A 284 17.71 20.85 12.92
C ARG A 284 19.06 21.11 12.23
N PRO A 285 19.12 21.15 10.89
CA PRO A 285 20.32 21.57 10.17
C PRO A 285 20.71 23.01 10.53
N LYS A 286 22.01 23.32 10.49
CA LYS A 286 22.51 24.69 10.73
C LYS A 286 22.21 25.64 9.56
N SER A 287 21.98 25.09 8.36
CA SER A 287 21.59 25.84 7.17
C SER A 287 20.07 26.03 7.11
N ASN A 288 19.61 27.02 6.33
CA ASN A 288 18.20 27.20 5.98
C ASN A 288 17.73 26.24 4.87
N ALA A 289 18.37 25.07 4.75
CA ALA A 289 17.99 24.07 3.76
C ALA A 289 16.61 23.47 4.09
N LEU A 290 15.84 23.09 3.07
CA LEU A 290 14.55 22.40 3.22
C LEU A 290 14.76 20.94 3.61
N CYS A 291 15.36 20.70 4.77
CA CYS A 291 15.63 19.37 5.26
C CYS A 291 15.59 19.29 6.79
N PHE A 292 15.48 18.06 7.29
CA PHE A 292 15.61 17.76 8.71
C PHE A 292 16.31 16.42 8.87
N ALA A 293 16.82 16.14 10.07
CA ALA A 293 17.45 14.86 10.35
C ALA A 293 16.86 14.19 11.58
N VAL A 294 16.81 12.87 11.54
CA VAL A 294 16.34 12.03 12.64
C VAL A 294 17.41 11.01 12.98
N HIS A 295 17.72 10.88 14.26
CA HIS A 295 18.53 9.79 14.80
C HIS A 295 17.63 8.59 15.06
N HIS A 296 17.57 7.69 14.08
CA HIS A 296 16.92 6.40 14.23
C HIS A 296 17.78 5.43 15.04
N TYR A 297 17.20 4.30 15.44
CA TYR A 297 17.96 3.18 16.05
C TYR A 297 19.14 2.71 15.18
N ALA A 298 19.00 2.90 13.87
CA ALA A 298 19.92 2.58 12.80
C ALA A 298 21.03 3.61 12.54
N GLY A 299 20.91 4.82 13.11
CA GLY A 299 21.79 5.94 12.86
C GLY A 299 21.06 7.18 12.36
N ARG A 300 21.84 8.23 12.05
CA ARG A 300 21.32 9.51 11.57
C ARG A 300 20.94 9.43 10.09
N VAL A 301 19.72 9.83 9.77
CA VAL A 301 19.21 9.98 8.40
C VAL A 301 18.79 11.43 8.17
N VAL A 302 19.14 11.97 7.00
CA VAL A 302 18.75 13.32 6.57
C VAL A 302 17.64 13.19 5.52
N TYR A 303 16.52 13.86 5.75
CA TYR A 303 15.35 13.87 4.87
C TYR A 303 15.21 15.22 4.18
N GLN A 304 15.14 15.21 2.85
CA GLN A 304 14.81 16.37 2.01
C GLN A 304 13.30 16.55 2.01
N ALA A 305 12.83 17.73 2.40
CA ALA A 305 11.41 18.02 2.62
C ALA A 305 10.66 18.43 1.35
N GLU A 306 11.35 18.56 0.23
CA GLU A 306 10.76 18.92 -1.06
C GLU A 306 9.63 17.96 -1.43
N ASN A 307 8.49 18.54 -1.78
CA ASN A 307 7.24 17.88 -2.16
C ASN A 307 6.64 16.98 -1.06
N PHE A 308 7.03 17.14 0.22
CA PHE A 308 6.44 16.35 1.32
C PHE A 308 4.94 16.54 1.43
N LEU A 309 4.46 17.79 1.35
CA LEU A 309 3.03 18.08 1.45
C LEU A 309 2.26 17.50 0.27
N GLU A 310 2.79 17.65 -0.94
CA GLU A 310 2.16 17.11 -2.15
C GLU A 310 2.08 15.58 -2.10
N LYS A 311 3.20 14.91 -1.76
CA LYS A 311 3.28 13.46 -1.58
C LYS A 311 2.32 12.97 -0.50
N ASN A 312 2.17 13.72 0.60
CA ASN A 312 1.26 13.33 1.68
C ASN A 312 -0.22 13.58 1.36
N ARG A 313 -0.53 14.62 0.57
CA ARG A 313 -1.89 14.92 0.14
C ARG A 313 -2.44 13.82 -0.78
N ASN A 314 -1.61 13.32 -1.71
CA ASN A 314 -1.97 12.31 -2.73
C ASN A 314 -3.41 12.51 -3.26
N PHE A 315 -3.72 13.77 -3.56
CA PHE A 315 -5.07 14.24 -3.82
C PHE A 315 -5.44 13.91 -5.26
N LEU A 316 -6.49 13.11 -5.43
CA LEU A 316 -7.08 12.90 -6.74
C LEU A 316 -8.14 13.99 -6.97
N PRO A 317 -8.04 14.80 -8.04
CA PRO A 317 -9.01 15.84 -8.32
C PRO A 317 -10.45 15.29 -8.36
N PRO A 318 -11.43 15.97 -7.74
CA PRO A 318 -12.84 15.56 -7.75
C PRO A 318 -13.39 15.36 -9.16
N GLU A 319 -12.95 16.18 -10.11
CA GLU A 319 -13.31 16.15 -11.52
C GLU A 319 -12.88 14.84 -12.16
N VAL A 320 -11.64 14.42 -11.90
CA VAL A 320 -11.10 13.13 -12.37
C VAL A 320 -11.88 11.96 -11.76
N ILE A 321 -12.26 12.03 -10.47
CA ILE A 321 -13.09 11.01 -9.83
C ILE A 321 -14.45 10.92 -10.51
N GLN A 322 -15.09 12.07 -10.77
CA GLN A 322 -16.42 12.14 -11.39
C GLN A 322 -16.39 11.60 -12.82
N LEU A 323 -15.39 11.99 -13.62
CA LEU A 323 -15.15 11.48 -14.96
C LEU A 323 -15.03 9.95 -14.96
N LEU A 324 -14.18 9.39 -14.11
CA LEU A 324 -13.93 7.95 -14.08
C LEU A 324 -15.13 7.14 -13.58
N ARG A 325 -16.03 7.76 -12.79
CA ARG A 325 -17.32 7.16 -12.41
C ARG A 325 -18.32 7.09 -13.57
N GLN A 326 -18.16 7.94 -14.59
CA GLN A 326 -19.01 7.97 -15.77
C GLN A 326 -18.50 7.09 -16.91
N SER A 327 -17.31 6.48 -16.73
CA SER A 327 -16.73 5.56 -17.72
C SER A 327 -17.72 4.48 -18.17
N HIS A 328 -17.71 4.19 -19.48
CA HIS A 328 -18.44 3.07 -20.09
C HIS A 328 -17.84 1.69 -19.75
N ARG A 329 -16.65 1.64 -19.11
CA ARG A 329 -16.01 0.40 -18.68
C ARG A 329 -16.40 0.09 -17.24
N ASP A 330 -17.06 -1.05 -17.04
CA ASP A 330 -17.56 -1.45 -15.72
C ASP A 330 -16.47 -1.56 -14.65
N MET A 331 -15.29 -2.08 -15.00
CA MET A 331 -14.17 -2.17 -14.06
C MET A 331 -13.64 -0.79 -13.67
N VAL A 332 -13.47 0.14 -14.63
CA VAL A 332 -13.03 1.51 -14.33
C VAL A 332 -14.05 2.17 -13.41
N ARG A 333 -15.35 2.06 -13.74
CA ARG A 333 -16.42 2.57 -12.90
C ARG A 333 -16.38 1.97 -11.48
N TYR A 334 -16.20 0.65 -11.37
CA TYR A 334 -16.08 -0.05 -10.10
C TYR A 334 -14.91 0.48 -9.25
N LEU A 335 -13.73 0.68 -9.85
CA LEU A 335 -12.56 1.21 -9.14
C LEU A 335 -12.84 2.58 -8.49
N PHE A 336 -13.67 3.43 -9.13
CA PHE A 336 -13.97 4.79 -8.66
C PHE A 336 -15.27 4.95 -7.86
N GLN A 337 -16.11 3.93 -7.84
CA GLN A 337 -17.32 3.84 -7.00
C GLN A 337 -17.11 3.05 -5.71
N CYS A 338 -16.17 2.09 -5.71
CA CYS A 338 -15.89 1.28 -4.52
C CYS A 338 -15.27 2.16 -3.40
N PRO A 339 -15.82 2.10 -2.17
CA PRO A 339 -15.30 2.88 -1.04
C PRO A 339 -13.92 2.39 -0.60
N LEU A 340 -13.13 3.31 -0.05
CA LEU A 340 -11.82 3.01 0.55
C LEU A 340 -11.98 2.65 2.02
N THR A 341 -11.17 1.68 2.46
CA THR A 341 -10.99 1.32 3.87
C THR A 341 -10.19 2.39 4.63
N LYS A 342 -10.15 2.32 5.96
CA LYS A 342 -9.32 3.21 6.80
C LYS A 342 -7.81 3.08 6.52
N THR A 343 -7.39 2.03 5.84
CA THR A 343 -6.00 1.81 5.38
C THR A 343 -5.77 2.30 3.95
N GLY A 344 -6.80 2.84 3.29
CA GLY A 344 -6.72 3.40 1.94
C GLY A 344 -6.83 2.37 0.81
N ASN A 345 -7.12 1.10 1.13
CA ASN A 345 -7.33 0.06 0.14
C ASN A 345 -8.80 -0.02 -0.28
N LEU A 346 -9.08 -0.50 -1.50
CA LEU A 346 -10.46 -0.82 -1.91
C LEU A 346 -11.12 -1.82 -0.95
N TYR A 347 -12.36 -1.52 -0.55
CA TYR A 347 -13.15 -2.39 0.32
C TYR A 347 -13.42 -3.76 -0.33
N SER A 348 -13.34 -4.83 0.48
CA SER A 348 -13.65 -6.20 0.08
C SER A 348 -14.40 -6.90 1.22
N VAL A 349 -15.52 -7.57 0.87
CA VAL A 349 -16.40 -8.28 1.82
C VAL A 349 -15.65 -9.38 2.58
N SER A 350 -14.58 -9.92 2.01
CA SER A 350 -13.73 -10.97 2.62
C SER A 350 -12.87 -10.50 3.82
N GLN A 351 -12.82 -9.20 4.15
CA GLN A 351 -11.99 -8.68 5.25
C GLN A 351 -12.67 -8.71 6.62
N GLU A 352 -13.97 -9.03 6.71
CA GLU A 352 -14.65 -9.23 7.99
C GLU A 352 -14.49 -10.68 8.46
N SER A 353 -13.70 -10.90 9.51
CA SER A 353 -13.79 -12.12 10.28
C SER A 353 -15.15 -12.17 11.00
N PRO A 354 -15.88 -13.30 10.95
CA PRO A 354 -17.21 -13.39 11.55
C PRO A 354 -17.07 -13.36 13.07
N ARG A 355 -17.37 -12.22 13.70
CA ARG A 355 -17.54 -12.14 15.16
C ARG A 355 -19.03 -12.22 15.49
N VAL A 356 -19.36 -13.35 16.13
CA VAL A 356 -20.52 -13.61 17.01
C VAL A 356 -21.88 -13.81 16.32
N THR A 357 -22.34 -15.05 16.36
CA THR A 357 -23.72 -15.49 16.10
C THR A 357 -24.73 -14.86 17.05
N PRO A 358 -25.97 -14.65 16.59
CA PRO A 358 -27.13 -15.11 17.34
C PRO A 358 -27.90 -16.18 16.56
N SER A 359 -28.50 -17.08 17.34
CA SER A 359 -29.20 -18.30 16.95
C SER A 359 -30.41 -18.10 16.02
N MET A 360 -30.51 -19.04 15.07
CA MET A 360 -31.71 -19.65 14.45
C MET A 360 -32.97 -18.80 14.22
N GLY A 361 -33.34 -18.72 12.93
CA GLY A 361 -34.68 -18.49 12.44
C GLY A 361 -34.73 -18.72 10.94
N SER A 362 -35.35 -19.82 10.51
CA SER A 362 -35.59 -20.18 9.12
C SER A 362 -36.39 -19.09 8.39
N ASP A 363 -35.81 -18.47 7.35
CA ASP A 363 -36.50 -18.37 6.06
C ASP A 363 -35.61 -17.79 4.94
N SER A 364 -35.91 -18.24 3.74
CA SER A 364 -35.36 -17.82 2.46
C SER A 364 -35.26 -16.29 2.26
N LYS A 365 -34.04 -15.73 2.09
CA LYS A 365 -33.73 -14.50 1.32
C LYS A 365 -32.23 -14.15 1.33
N VAL A 366 -31.49 -14.60 0.32
CA VAL A 366 -30.07 -14.24 0.05
C VAL A 366 -29.96 -12.88 -0.70
N ARG A 367 -30.83 -11.92 -0.40
CA ARG A 367 -30.74 -10.55 -0.94
C ARG A 367 -30.86 -9.57 0.21
N SER A 368 -29.78 -8.82 0.46
CA SER A 368 -29.73 -7.55 1.23
C SER A 368 -28.77 -7.48 2.44
N TYR A 369 -27.59 -8.12 2.41
CA TYR A 369 -26.57 -7.91 3.47
C TYR A 369 -25.76 -6.61 3.32
N ILE A 370 -25.92 -5.83 2.24
CA ILE A 370 -25.27 -4.51 2.09
C ILE A 370 -25.95 -3.45 2.98
N THR A 371 -27.23 -3.64 3.31
CA THR A 371 -28.02 -2.61 4.02
C THR A 371 -27.86 -2.64 5.54
N GLU A 372 -27.48 -3.79 6.13
CA GLU A 372 -27.34 -3.93 7.59
C GLU A 372 -26.00 -3.38 8.13
N ALA A 373 -24.92 -3.39 7.33
CA ALA A 373 -23.63 -2.84 7.74
C ALA A 373 -23.63 -1.29 7.88
N ILE A 374 -24.65 -0.61 7.33
CA ILE A 374 -24.77 0.87 7.31
C ILE A 374 -25.24 1.42 8.66
N LEU A 375 -25.88 0.61 9.51
CA LEU A 375 -26.47 1.07 10.78
C LEU A 375 -25.52 1.01 11.98
N TYR A 376 -24.40 0.28 11.89
CA TYR A 376 -23.47 0.07 13.03
C TYR A 376 -22.31 1.07 13.11
N THR A 377 -22.19 2.01 12.18
CA THR A 377 -21.29 3.16 12.36
C THR A 377 -21.93 4.14 13.35
N ASN A 378 -21.54 4.07 14.61
CA ASN A 378 -21.91 4.99 15.70
C ASN A 378 -21.61 6.47 15.35
N ILE A 379 -22.51 7.11 14.61
CA ILE A 379 -22.55 8.56 14.41
C ILE A 379 -23.92 9.02 14.95
N ARG A 380 -23.93 9.52 16.19
CA ARG A 380 -25.08 10.27 16.74
C ARG A 380 -25.20 11.59 15.99
N ILE A 381 -26.17 11.70 15.08
CA ILE A 381 -26.71 12.99 14.64
C ILE A 381 -28.19 12.98 14.99
N LYS A 382 -28.60 13.89 15.87
CA LYS A 382 -30.02 14.18 16.12
C LYS A 382 -30.61 14.80 14.86
N ILE A 383 -31.69 14.24 14.34
CA ILE A 383 -32.55 14.88 13.35
C ILE A 383 -33.99 14.83 13.90
N PRO A 384 -34.69 15.96 14.06
CA PRO A 384 -36.12 15.96 14.38
C PRO A 384 -36.97 15.59 13.16
N ASN A 385 -38.14 15.02 13.46
CA ASN A 385 -39.17 14.50 12.57
C ASN A 385 -39.48 15.30 11.30
N LEU A 386 -39.62 14.61 10.16
CA LEU A 386 -40.72 14.90 9.22
C LEU A 386 -41.07 13.67 8.35
N LYS A 387 -42.37 13.42 8.23
CA LYS A 387 -42.98 12.32 7.48
C LYS A 387 -43.08 12.64 5.98
N SER A 388 -43.08 11.55 5.21
CA SER A 388 -43.84 11.26 3.98
C SER A 388 -43.40 11.82 2.61
N GLN A 389 -43.51 10.89 1.65
CA GLN A 389 -43.58 11.01 0.18
C GLN A 389 -42.26 10.82 -0.60
N LEU A 390 -42.21 9.70 -1.33
CA LEU A 390 -41.23 9.34 -2.36
C LEU A 390 -41.51 10.17 -3.64
N PRO A 391 -40.47 10.47 -4.45
CA PRO A 391 -40.20 9.59 -5.59
C PRO A 391 -38.74 9.17 -5.79
N LYS A 392 -38.61 8.24 -6.73
CA LYS A 392 -37.48 7.41 -7.16
C LYS A 392 -36.31 8.23 -7.72
N HIS A 393 -35.11 7.63 -7.67
CA HIS A 393 -33.91 7.93 -8.49
C HIS A 393 -32.81 8.89 -7.98
N GLU A 394 -32.65 9.14 -6.67
CA GLU A 394 -31.52 9.99 -6.17
C GLU A 394 -30.67 9.39 -5.05
N ARG A 395 -30.87 8.13 -4.63
CA ARG A 395 -30.11 7.56 -3.49
C ARG A 395 -28.73 6.99 -3.82
N TYR A 396 -28.34 6.90 -5.10
CA TYR A 396 -26.99 6.45 -5.48
C TYR A 396 -25.98 7.61 -5.63
N SER A 397 -26.46 8.85 -5.80
CA SER A 397 -25.63 10.04 -5.93
C SER A 397 -25.07 10.54 -4.59
N SER A 398 -25.76 10.28 -3.48
CA SER A 398 -25.37 10.78 -2.15
C SER A 398 -24.30 9.96 -1.44
N ILE A 399 -24.08 8.69 -1.80
CA ILE A 399 -22.97 7.88 -1.27
C ILE A 399 -21.64 8.24 -1.97
N GLY A 400 -21.72 8.67 -3.24
CA GLY A 400 -20.56 9.21 -3.98
C GLY A 400 -19.99 10.51 -3.40
N LEU A 401 -20.74 11.20 -2.53
CA LEU A 401 -20.28 12.37 -1.77
C LEU A 401 -19.48 12.00 -0.52
N ALA A 402 -19.52 10.76 -0.03
CA ALA A 402 -18.66 10.33 1.08
C ALA A 402 -17.17 10.37 0.70
N SER A 403 -16.84 10.26 -0.58
CA SER A 403 -15.47 10.48 -1.08
C SER A 403 -15.10 11.96 -1.24
N GLN A 404 -16.06 12.88 -1.15
CA GLN A 404 -15.87 14.31 -1.39
C GLN A 404 -16.10 15.18 -0.13
N SER A 405 -16.84 14.72 0.89
CA SER A 405 -17.22 15.57 2.03
C SER A 405 -16.94 14.95 3.40
N ARG A 406 -15.67 15.00 3.83
CA ARG A 406 -15.16 15.18 5.21
C ARG A 406 -13.67 14.80 5.23
N ALA A 407 -12.78 15.80 5.29
CA ALA A 407 -11.33 15.69 5.49
C ALA A 407 -10.71 14.43 4.86
N GLN A 408 -10.43 14.49 3.55
CA GLN A 408 -9.73 13.41 2.86
C GLN A 408 -8.47 13.03 3.65
N GLN A 409 -8.34 11.74 3.96
CA GLN A 409 -7.23 11.21 4.74
C GLN A 409 -5.95 11.27 3.91
N THR A 410 -4.86 11.67 4.56
CA THR A 410 -3.53 11.77 3.95
C THR A 410 -2.86 10.39 3.84
N VAL A 411 -1.78 10.32 3.05
CA VAL A 411 -0.94 9.12 2.97
C VAL A 411 -0.42 8.71 4.34
N SER A 412 0.02 9.67 5.16
CA SER A 412 0.51 9.40 6.53
C SER A 412 -0.59 8.84 7.43
N THR A 413 -1.83 9.32 7.31
CA THR A 413 -2.96 8.78 8.06
C THR A 413 -3.23 7.33 7.68
N TYR A 414 -3.31 7.01 6.38
CA TYR A 414 -3.50 5.63 5.90
C TYR A 414 -2.34 4.70 6.31
N PHE A 415 -1.10 5.18 6.19
CA PHE A 415 0.10 4.46 6.60
C PHE A 415 0.07 4.13 8.08
N ARG A 416 -0.29 5.09 8.94
CA ARG A 416 -0.40 4.89 10.38
C ARG A 416 -1.44 3.81 10.73
N TYR A 417 -2.63 3.87 10.13
CA TYR A 417 -3.66 2.84 10.36
C TYR A 417 -3.19 1.45 9.91
N SER A 418 -2.54 1.36 8.74
CA SER A 418 -2.02 0.10 8.21
C SER A 418 -0.92 -0.50 9.08
N LEU A 419 -0.01 0.32 9.58
CA LEU A 419 1.07 -0.11 10.47
C LEU A 419 0.53 -0.60 11.82
N MET A 420 -0.47 0.09 12.39
CA MET A 420 -1.10 -0.36 13.63
C MET A 420 -1.82 -1.69 13.46
N ASP A 421 -2.58 -1.88 12.37
CA ASP A 421 -3.26 -3.14 12.07
C ASP A 421 -2.25 -4.29 11.90
N LEU A 422 -1.14 -4.04 11.20
CA LEU A 422 -0.05 -5.02 11.06
C LEU A 422 0.55 -5.41 12.42
N LEU A 423 0.91 -4.43 13.25
CA LEU A 423 1.51 -4.69 14.55
C LEU A 423 0.55 -5.48 15.45
N GLN A 424 -0.75 -5.15 15.44
CA GLN A 424 -1.77 -5.90 16.18
C GLN A 424 -1.86 -7.37 15.73
N LYS A 425 -1.75 -7.63 14.43
CA LYS A 425 -1.70 -9.01 13.91
C LYS A 425 -0.43 -9.73 14.34
N MET A 426 0.73 -9.06 14.34
CA MET A 426 2.00 -9.64 14.80
C MET A 426 2.00 -9.99 16.30
N VAL A 427 1.23 -9.28 17.12
CA VAL A 427 1.07 -9.54 18.58
C VAL A 427 0.40 -10.87 18.86
N SER A 428 -0.51 -11.30 17.98
CA SER A 428 -1.21 -12.58 18.14
C SER A 428 -0.33 -13.80 17.84
N GLY A 429 0.79 -13.61 17.14
CA GLY A 429 1.66 -14.69 16.68
C GLY A 429 2.96 -14.83 17.47
N THR A 430 3.71 -15.90 17.20
CA THR A 430 5.11 -16.04 17.65
C THR A 430 6.05 -15.56 16.53
N PRO A 431 6.67 -14.38 16.64
CA PRO A 431 7.46 -13.81 15.55
C PRO A 431 8.80 -14.56 15.38
N GLN A 432 9.15 -14.84 14.12
CA GLN A 432 10.46 -15.35 13.71
C GLN A 432 11.08 -14.38 12.70
N PHE A 433 12.36 -14.05 12.86
CA PHE A 433 13.01 -13.01 12.07
C PHE A 433 14.12 -13.59 11.19
N VAL A 434 14.12 -13.17 9.93
CA VAL A 434 15.22 -13.38 8.99
C VAL A 434 15.77 -12.01 8.61
N ARG A 435 17.07 -11.79 8.80
CA ARG A 435 17.74 -10.54 8.44
C ARG A 435 18.55 -10.74 7.16
N CYS A 436 18.09 -10.13 6.08
CA CYS A 436 18.79 -10.15 4.80
C CYS A 436 19.86 -9.05 4.77
N LEU A 437 21.08 -9.38 4.32
CA LEU A 437 22.20 -8.44 4.18
C LEU A 437 22.62 -8.37 2.71
N LYS A 438 22.73 -7.16 2.17
CA LYS A 438 23.16 -6.93 0.80
C LYS A 438 24.70 -6.94 0.72
N PRO A 439 25.34 -7.85 -0.04
CA PRO A 439 26.80 -7.97 -0.03
C PRO A 439 27.52 -6.78 -0.70
N ASN A 440 26.91 -6.15 -1.71
CA ASN A 440 27.44 -4.99 -2.45
C ASN A 440 26.29 -4.24 -3.13
N ASP A 441 26.52 -3.02 -3.65
CA ASP A 441 25.48 -2.29 -4.38
C ASP A 441 25.39 -2.60 -5.88
N THR A 442 26.47 -3.13 -6.46
CA THR A 442 26.59 -3.46 -7.89
C THR A 442 25.79 -4.70 -8.29
N ARG A 443 25.19 -5.41 -7.31
CA ARG A 443 24.45 -6.68 -7.49
C ARG A 443 25.31 -7.80 -8.07
N GLU A 444 26.63 -7.71 -7.92
CA GLU A 444 27.55 -8.69 -8.45
C GLU A 444 27.71 -9.88 -7.49
N PRO A 445 27.66 -11.12 -7.97
CA PRO A 445 27.94 -12.27 -7.14
C PRO A 445 29.42 -12.25 -6.71
N ARG A 446 29.70 -12.76 -5.49
CA ARG A 446 31.06 -12.90 -4.92
C ARG A 446 31.82 -11.59 -4.64
N LEU A 447 31.21 -10.43 -4.85
CA LEU A 447 31.77 -9.16 -4.39
C LEU A 447 31.24 -8.84 -2.99
N PHE A 448 32.12 -8.68 -2.00
CA PHE A 448 31.74 -8.38 -0.62
C PHE A 448 32.30 -7.02 -0.18
N ASP A 449 31.42 -6.05 0.01
CA ASP A 449 31.75 -4.75 0.59
C ASP A 449 31.63 -4.81 2.11
N SER A 450 32.77 -4.94 2.78
CA SER A 450 32.86 -5.03 4.24
C SER A 450 32.33 -3.76 4.92
N GLY A 451 32.64 -2.57 4.37
CA GLY A 451 32.19 -1.29 4.92
C GLY A 451 30.66 -1.17 4.90
N LYS A 452 30.04 -1.62 3.80
CA LYS A 452 28.58 -1.65 3.66
C LYS A 452 27.96 -2.68 4.59
N VAL A 453 28.45 -3.92 4.62
CA VAL A 453 27.87 -4.99 5.44
C VAL A 453 27.98 -4.65 6.93
N VAL A 454 29.09 -4.05 7.38
CA VAL A 454 29.23 -3.56 8.76
C VAL A 454 28.21 -2.48 9.09
N LYS A 455 27.94 -1.53 8.17
CA LYS A 455 26.87 -0.54 8.35
C LYS A 455 25.51 -1.23 8.52
N GLN A 456 25.21 -2.23 7.69
CA GLN A 456 23.97 -3.02 7.78
C GLN A 456 23.84 -3.77 9.10
N LEU A 457 24.89 -4.43 9.56
CA LEU A 457 24.90 -5.15 10.84
C LEU A 457 24.63 -4.22 12.03
N ARG A 458 25.15 -2.99 11.99
CA ARG A 458 24.87 -1.96 13.00
C ARG A 458 23.41 -1.53 12.95
N TYR A 459 22.89 -1.19 11.77
CA TYR A 459 21.55 -0.65 11.67
C TYR A 459 20.42 -1.68 11.73
N THR A 460 20.69 -2.96 11.48
CA THR A 460 19.69 -4.04 11.59
C THR A 460 19.50 -4.53 13.03
N GLY A 461 20.30 -4.01 13.98
CA GLY A 461 20.26 -4.42 15.38
C GLY A 461 20.78 -5.84 15.62
N VAL A 462 21.45 -6.46 14.65
CA VAL A 462 21.98 -7.83 14.76
C VAL A 462 23.02 -7.91 15.88
N LEU A 463 23.91 -6.93 15.97
CA LEU A 463 24.95 -6.88 17.01
C LEU A 463 24.35 -6.80 18.42
N GLU A 464 23.32 -5.99 18.61
CA GLU A 464 22.63 -5.86 19.89
C GLU A 464 21.85 -7.14 20.24
N THR A 465 21.20 -7.75 19.24
CA THR A 465 20.49 -9.03 19.40
C THR A 465 21.44 -10.13 19.85
N ILE A 466 22.64 -10.21 19.26
CA ILE A 466 23.68 -11.17 19.67
C ILE A 466 24.11 -10.89 21.10
N ARG A 467 24.37 -9.62 21.46
CA ARG A 467 24.77 -9.23 22.83
C ARG A 467 23.72 -9.61 23.87
N ILE A 468 22.44 -9.38 23.59
CA ILE A 468 21.33 -9.75 24.48
C ILE A 468 21.22 -11.27 24.60
N ARG A 469 21.31 -12.00 23.49
CA ARG A 469 21.25 -13.48 23.50
C ARG A 469 22.46 -14.14 24.14
N GLN A 470 23.63 -13.50 24.11
CA GLN A 470 24.83 -13.97 24.81
C GLN A 470 24.71 -13.80 26.33
N ASN A 471 24.12 -12.69 26.78
CA ASN A 471 23.97 -12.38 28.21
C ASN A 471 22.65 -12.90 28.81
N GLY A 472 21.76 -13.47 28.01
CA GLY A 472 20.46 -13.96 28.42
C GLY A 472 20.24 -15.44 28.10
N PHE A 473 19.37 -16.10 28.85
CA PHE A 473 18.94 -17.47 28.56
C PHE A 473 17.89 -17.45 27.44
N SER A 474 18.33 -17.72 26.20
CA SER A 474 17.48 -17.70 25.00
C SER A 474 16.38 -18.77 24.98
N HIS A 475 16.58 -19.87 25.70
CA HIS A 475 15.59 -20.94 25.87
C HIS A 475 15.09 -20.97 27.31
N ARG A 476 13.78 -20.76 27.48
CA ARG A 476 13.07 -20.94 28.75
C ARG A 476 12.13 -22.12 28.62
N LEU A 477 12.63 -23.31 28.96
CA LEU A 477 11.82 -24.53 29.00
C LEU A 477 11.11 -24.60 30.36
N PRO A 478 9.78 -24.69 30.41
CA PRO A 478 9.07 -24.97 31.65
C PRO A 478 9.53 -26.33 32.23
N PHE A 479 9.60 -26.42 33.56
CA PHE A 479 10.04 -27.66 34.24
C PHE A 479 9.25 -28.89 33.78
N ALA A 480 7.94 -28.77 33.58
CA ALA A 480 7.10 -29.88 33.15
C ALA A 480 7.46 -30.42 31.74
N ASP A 481 7.96 -29.56 30.85
CA ASP A 481 8.38 -29.97 29.50
C ASP A 481 9.82 -30.47 29.49
N PHE A 482 10.68 -29.90 30.34
CA PHE A 482 12.04 -30.39 30.55
C PHE A 482 12.05 -31.81 31.13
N LEU A 483 11.19 -32.09 32.12
CA LEU A 483 11.09 -33.39 32.78
C LEU A 483 10.37 -34.47 31.95
N LYS A 484 9.71 -34.09 30.85
CA LYS A 484 9.06 -35.03 29.92
C LYS A 484 9.98 -35.52 28.80
N ARG A 485 11.10 -34.83 28.57
CA ARG A 485 12.18 -35.26 27.69
C ARG A 485 13.18 -36.08 28.47
#